data_AF-A0A6P1WZX1-F1
#
_entry.id   AF-A0A6P1WZX1-F1
#
_cell.length_a   1.000
_cell.length_b   1.000
_cell.length_c   1.000
_cell.angle_alpha   90.00
_cell.angle_beta   90.00
_cell.angle_gamma   90.00
#
_symmetry.space_group_name_H-M   'P 1'
#
loop_
_entity.id
_entity.type
_entity.pdbx_description
1 polymer ?
#
loop_
_entity_poly.entity_id
_entity_poly.type
_entity_poly.pdbx_seq_one_letter_code
_entity_poly.pdbx_strand_id
1 'polypeptide(L)' 'MLKSRKERLTAAISSLVISIGFVVLNISNIMTKESNIALILSLVSLLVFWTFIVIDIYVIYKLKKEA' A
#
# COMPACT_ATOMS: atom_id res chain seq x y z
N MET A 1 -22.90 6.34 -9.24
CA MET A 1 -22.40 7.72 -9.03
C MET A 1 -20.91 7.73 -9.29
N LEU A 2 -20.41 8.46 -10.31
CA LEU A 2 -18.99 8.59 -10.57
C LEU A 2 -18.37 9.42 -9.43
N LYS A 3 -17.56 8.79 -8.56
CA LYS A 3 -16.83 9.50 -7.48
C LYS A 3 -16.09 10.71 -8.04
N SER A 4 -16.18 11.84 -7.33
CA SER A 4 -15.49 13.06 -7.73
C SER A 4 -13.97 12.83 -7.76
N ARG A 5 -13.26 13.59 -8.60
CA ARG A 5 -11.80 13.48 -8.72
C ARG A 5 -11.09 13.67 -7.37
N LYS A 6 -11.58 14.61 -6.54
CA LYS A 6 -11.07 14.84 -5.19
C LYS A 6 -11.26 13.62 -4.29
N GLU A 7 -12.44 12.99 -4.29
CA GLU A 7 -12.68 11.75 -3.54
C GLU A 7 -11.77 10.61 -3.99
N ARG A 8 -11.53 10.48 -5.30
CA ARG A 8 -10.61 9.45 -5.83
C ARG A 8 -9.17 9.70 -5.38
N LEU A 9 -8.72 10.94 -5.40
CA LEU A 9 -7.38 11.32 -4.93
C LEU A 9 -7.22 11.07 -3.43
N THR A 10 -8.20 11.50 -2.62
CA THR A 10 -8.19 11.27 -1.17
C THR A 10 -8.18 9.78 -0.86
N ALA A 11 -8.98 8.97 -1.57
CA ALA A 11 -9.00 7.52 -1.39
C ALA A 11 -7.64 6.88 -1.72
N ALA A 12 -7.00 7.28 -2.83
CA ALA A 12 -5.68 6.77 -3.21
C ALA A 12 -4.59 7.17 -2.19
N ILE A 13 -4.64 8.40 -1.66
CA ILE A 13 -3.71 8.84 -0.61
C ILE A 13 -3.92 8.05 0.68
N SER A 14 -5.16 7.87 1.13
CA SER A 14 -5.45 7.06 2.32
C SER A 14 -5.01 5.60 2.15
N SER A 15 -5.27 5.01 0.97
CA SER A 15 -4.81 3.66 0.63
C SER A 15 -3.28 3.54 0.66
N LEU A 16 -2.58 4.55 0.13
CA LEU A 16 -1.12 4.60 0.14
C LEU A 16 -0.58 4.62 1.57
N VAL A 17 -1.15 5.46 2.45
CA VAL A 17 -0.74 5.55 3.87
C VAL A 17 -0.94 4.22 4.59
N ILE A 18 -2.10 3.57 4.38
CA ILE A 18 -2.38 2.26 4.97
C ILE A 18 -1.38 1.22 4.48
N SER A 19 -1.11 1.19 3.17
CA SER A 19 -0.18 0.24 2.56
C SER A 19 1.24 0.39 3.10
N ILE A 20 1.71 1.63 3.28
CA ILE A 20 3.01 1.91 3.91
C ILE A 20 3.04 1.41 5.36
N GLY A 21 1.96 1.64 6.13
CA GLY A 21 1.85 1.14 7.51
C GLY A 21 1.99 -0.38 7.59
N PHE A 22 1.33 -1.12 6.70
CA PHE A 22 1.47 -2.58 6.63
C PHE A 22 2.86 -3.04 6.21
N VAL A 23 3.53 -2.33 5.30
CA VAL A 23 4.93 -2.63 4.94
C VAL A 23 5.83 -2.52 6.17
N VAL A 24 5.71 -1.43 6.95
CA VAL A 24 6.49 -1.25 8.18
C VAL A 24 6.21 -2.36 9.19
N LEU A 25 4.94 -2.71 9.41
CA LEU A 25 4.57 -3.80 10.33
C LEU A 25 5.15 -5.15 9.90
N ASN A 26 5.11 -5.46 8.61
CA ASN A 26 5.68 -6.71 8.08
C ASN A 26 7.20 -6.76 8.22
N ILE A 27 7.90 -5.66 7.96
CA ILE A 27 9.35 -5.58 8.15
C ILE A 27 9.70 -5.81 9.62
N SER A 28 9.00 -5.13 10.54
CA SER A 28 9.19 -5.35 11.98
C SER A 28 8.93 -6.81 12.37
N ASN A 29 7.88 -7.42 11.83
CA ASN A 29 7.57 -8.82 12.08
C ASN A 29 8.68 -9.76 11.55
N ILE A 30 9.28 -9.46 10.40
CA ILE A 30 10.41 -10.21 9.86
C ILE A 30 11.66 -10.08 10.74
N MET A 31 11.92 -8.88 11.25
CA MET A 31 13.10 -8.63 12.09
C MET A 31 12.99 -9.23 13.49
N THR A 32 11.77 -9.44 13.99
CA THR A 32 11.54 -9.79 15.41
C THR A 32 11.00 -11.20 15.63
N LYS A 33 10.49 -11.89 14.59
CA LYS A 33 9.91 -13.23 14.76
C LYS A 33 10.79 -14.33 14.18
N GLU A 34 10.91 -15.40 14.96
CA GLU A 34 11.61 -16.64 14.57
C GLU A 34 10.69 -17.65 13.88
N SER A 35 9.37 -17.41 13.86
CA SER A 35 8.42 -18.33 13.23
C SER A 35 8.51 -18.27 11.70
N ASN A 36 8.97 -19.37 11.09
CA ASN A 36 9.05 -19.52 9.63
C ASN A 36 7.72 -19.23 8.92
N ILE A 37 6.58 -19.61 9.52
CA ILE A 37 5.25 -19.33 8.95
C ILE A 37 4.96 -17.83 8.96
N ALA A 38 5.28 -17.14 10.07
CA ALA A 38 5.11 -15.69 10.16
C ALA A 38 6.01 -14.95 9.17
N LEU A 39 7.24 -15.43 8.95
CA LEU A 39 8.17 -14.88 7.96
C LEU A 39 7.62 -15.01 6.54
N ILE A 40 7.15 -16.20 6.15
CA ILE A 40 6.56 -16.45 4.83
C ILE A 40 5.34 -15.55 4.62
N LEU A 41 4.43 -15.48 5.60
CA LEU A 41 3.25 -14.62 5.51
C LEU A 41 3.63 -13.13 5.39
N SER A 42 4.64 -12.68 6.14
CA SER A 42 5.10 -11.29 6.03
C SER A 42 5.77 -10.98 4.70
N LEU A 43 6.53 -11.91 4.12
CA LEU A 43 7.11 -11.76 2.79
C LEU A 43 6.03 -11.70 1.69
N VAL A 44 5.05 -12.62 1.74
CA VAL A 44 3.93 -12.61 0.79
C VAL A 44 3.12 -11.32 0.92
N SER A 45 2.84 -10.90 2.15
CA SER A 45 2.15 -9.65 2.45
C SER A 45 2.90 -8.43 1.89
N LEU A 46 4.23 -8.39 2.04
CA LEU A 46 5.06 -7.32 1.49
C LEU A 46 4.90 -7.19 -0.04
N LEU A 47 4.91 -8.30 -0.78
CA LEU A 47 4.73 -8.28 -2.23
C LEU A 47 3.39 -7.67 -2.65
N VAL A 48 2.32 -8.01 -1.93
CA VAL A 48 0.97 -7.47 -2.17
C VAL A 48 0.93 -5.96 -1.89
N PHE A 49 1.43 -5.52 -0.73
CA PHE A 49 1.38 -4.10 -0.36
C PHE A 49 2.30 -3.24 -1.23
N TRP A 50 3.44 -3.75 -1.68
CA TRP A 50 4.25 -3.06 -2.69
C TRP A 50 3.50 -2.83 -4.00
N THR A 51 2.73 -3.83 -4.45
CA THR A 51 1.90 -3.70 -5.65
C THR A 51 0.85 -2.60 -5.47
N PHE A 52 0.19 -2.54 -4.31
CA PHE A 52 -0.77 -1.46 -4.01
C PHE A 52 -0.12 -0.08 -3.96
N ILE A 53 1.07 0.06 -3.36
CA ILE A 53 1.83 1.31 -3.35
C ILE A 53 2.10 1.80 -4.76
N VAL A 54 2.58 0.93 -5.65
CA VAL A 54 2.87 1.29 -7.06
C VAL A 54 1.59 1.73 -7.78
N ILE A 55 0.49 1.00 -7.58
CA ILE A 55 -0.82 1.35 -8.17
C ILE A 55 -1.32 2.70 -7.65
N ASP A 56 -1.27 2.93 -6.34
CA ASP A 56 -1.74 4.18 -5.72
C ASP A 56 -0.90 5.38 -6.20
N ILE A 57 0.42 5.23 -6.28
CA ILE A 57 1.30 6.27 -6.83
C ILE A 57 0.94 6.56 -8.30
N TYR A 58 0.74 5.52 -9.11
CA TYR A 58 0.36 5.68 -10.51
C TYR A 58 -1.00 6.40 -10.66
N VAL A 59 -1.99 6.00 -9.86
CA VAL A 59 -3.31 6.63 -9.83
C VAL A 59 -3.21 8.10 -9.41
N ILE A 60 -2.45 8.41 -8.35
CA ILE A 60 -2.21 9.79 -7.90
C ILE A 60 -1.53 10.61 -9.00
N TYR A 61 -0.51 10.06 -9.66
CA TYR A 61 0.19 10.73 -10.76
C TYR A 61 -0.77 11.04 -11.92
N LYS A 62 -1.54 10.04 -12.38
CA LYS A 62 -2.52 10.22 -13.46
C LYS A 62 -3.58 11.27 -13.08
N LEU A 63 -4.12 11.16 -11.87
CA LEU A 63 -5.09 12.11 -11.33
C LEU A 63 -4.52 13.50 -11.11
N LYS A 64 -3.20 13.70 -11.04
CA LYS A 64 -2.57 15.04 -11.01
C LYS A 64 -2.28 15.58 -12.41
N LYS A 65 -1.90 14.73 -13.35
CA LYS A 65 -1.58 15.12 -14.74
C LYS A 65 -2.82 15.56 -15.53
N GLU A 66 -4.00 15.07 -15.17
CA GLU A 66 -5.28 15.50 -15.74
C GLU A 66 -5.77 16.85 -15.15
N ALA A 67 -4.93 17.62 -14.44
CA ALA A 67 -5.22 18.96 -13.86
C ALA A 67 -4.77 20.04 -14.82
#